data_AF-A0A498KSZ0-F1
#
_entry.id   AF-A0A498KSZ0-F1
#
_cell.length_a   1.000
_cell.length_b   1.000
_cell.length_c   1.000
_cell.angle_alpha   90.00
_cell.angle_beta   90.00
_cell.angle_gamma   90.00
#
_symmetry.space_group_name_H-M   'P 1'
#
loop_
_entity.id
_entity.type
_entity.pdbx_description
1 polymer ?
#
loop_
_entity_poly.entity_id
_entity_poly.type
_entity_poly.pdbx_seq_one_letter_code
_entity_poly.pdbx_strand_id
1 'polypeptide(L)'
;MHSNIHDAVRSLLATRREYVREAVVDTAVRDQQMSDNGTDSLYAAKARALRRLEHKIEDGTVGGDDLTLAAEAVLRYELNKAVEQAPDQVSA
;
A
#
# COMPACT_ATOMS: atom_id res chain seq x y z
N MET A 1 -8.87 21.64 1.83
CA MET A 1 -8.47 20.98 3.09
C MET A 1 -7.40 19.95 2.72
N HIS A 2 -6.10 20.29 2.82
CA HIS A 2 -5.06 19.27 2.68
C HIS A 2 -5.23 18.33 3.87
N SER A 3 -5.60 17.08 3.61
CA SER A 3 -5.90 16.11 4.66
C SER A 3 -4.60 15.77 5.41
N ASN A 4 -4.62 15.74 6.74
CA ASN A 4 -3.46 15.41 7.59
C ASN A 4 -2.74 14.13 7.12
N ILE A 5 -3.48 13.19 6.51
CA ILE A 5 -2.92 11.94 5.98
C ILE A 5 -2.04 12.16 4.73
N HIS A 6 -2.39 13.11 3.86
CA HIS A 6 -1.59 13.43 2.67
C HIS A 6 -0.25 14.03 3.06
N ASP A 7 -0.23 14.92 4.05
CA ASP A 7 1.01 15.52 4.55
C ASP A 7 1.88 14.50 5.28
N ALA A 8 1.27 13.59 6.06
CA ALA A 8 1.98 12.48 6.68
C ALA A 8 2.62 11.56 5.63
N VAL A 9 1.88 11.20 4.57
CA VAL A 9 2.41 10.35 3.49
C VAL A 9 3.50 11.07 2.69
N ARG A 10 3.37 12.38 2.42
CA ARG A 10 4.44 13.16 1.79
C ARG A 10 5.71 13.15 2.64
N SER A 11 5.58 13.37 3.95
CA SER A 11 6.70 13.31 4.89
C SER A 11 7.36 11.93 4.89
N LEU A 12 6.55 10.86 4.87
CA LEU A 12 7.04 9.49 4.82
C LEU A 12 7.75 9.18 3.49
N LEU A 13 7.22 9.62 2.35
CA LEU A 13 7.87 9.50 1.04
C LEU A 13 9.19 10.28 0.96
N ALA A 14 9.29 11.41 1.66
CA ALA A 14 10.50 12.22 1.71
C ALA A 14 11.59 11.61 2.61
N THR A 15 11.21 10.97 3.72
CA THR A 15 12.14 10.49 4.75
C THR A 15 12.41 8.99 4.71
N ARG A 16 11.45 8.21 4.25
CA ARG A 16 11.45 6.73 4.24
C ARG A 16 10.82 6.19 2.95
N ARG A 17 11.23 6.72 1.80
CA ARG A 17 10.70 6.32 0.48
C ARG A 17 10.66 4.80 0.28
N GLU A 18 11.75 4.13 0.60
CA GLU A 18 11.87 2.68 0.40
C GLU A 18 10.85 1.88 1.21
N TYR A 19 10.54 2.33 2.43
CA TYR A 19 9.50 1.72 3.25
C TYR A 19 8.11 1.87 2.62
N VAL A 20 7.81 3.03 2.03
CA VAL A 20 6.53 3.23 1.31
C VAL A 20 6.48 2.35 0.07
N ARG A 21 7.60 2.24 -0.67
CA ARG A 21 7.72 1.37 -1.84
C ARG A 21 7.48 -0.09 -1.45
N GLU A 22 8.13 -0.56 -0.39
CA GLU A 22 7.97 -1.91 0.13
C GLU A 22 6.50 -2.21 0.48
N ALA A 23 5.84 -1.30 1.20
CA ALA A 23 4.42 -1.45 1.54
C ALA A 23 3.51 -1.53 0.31
N VAL A 24 3.78 -0.71 -0.71
CA VAL A 24 3.06 -0.72 -1.99
C VAL A 24 3.25 -2.05 -2.72
N VAL A 25 4.49 -2.55 -2.78
CA VAL A 25 4.83 -3.82 -3.44
C VAL A 25 4.18 -5.02 -2.74
N ASP A 26 4.33 -5.13 -1.42
CA ASP A 26 3.72 -6.21 -0.64
C ASP A 26 2.19 -6.24 -0.84
N THR A 27 1.56 -5.06 -0.73
CA THR A 27 0.12 -4.94 -0.92
C THR A 27 -0.29 -5.33 -2.35
N ALA A 28 0.48 -4.96 -3.37
CA ALA A 28 0.21 -5.31 -4.76
C ALA A 28 0.31 -6.82 -5.00
N VAL A 29 1.29 -7.48 -4.37
CA VAL A 29 1.47 -8.94 -4.44
C VAL A 29 0.29 -9.66 -3.81
N ARG A 30 -0.16 -9.22 -2.63
CA ARG A 30 -1.32 -9.81 -1.94
C ARG A 30 -2.61 -9.61 -2.73
N ASP A 31 -2.82 -8.42 -3.31
CA ASP A 31 -3.99 -8.16 -4.16
C ASP A 31 -3.96 -9.05 -5.42
N GLN A 32 -2.78 -9.27 -6.01
CA GLN A 32 -2.66 -10.19 -7.14
C GLN A 32 -2.99 -11.63 -6.73
N GLN A 33 -2.47 -12.10 -5.59
CA GLN A 33 -2.76 -13.44 -5.07
C GLN A 33 -4.26 -13.64 -4.77
N MET A 34 -4.93 -12.63 -4.20
CA MET A 34 -6.37 -12.69 -3.98
C MET A 34 -7.13 -12.86 -5.31
N SER A 35 -6.76 -12.08 -6.33
CA SER A 35 -7.32 -12.21 -7.67
C SER A 35 -7.06 -13.59 -8.29
N ASP A 36 -5.84 -14.10 -8.17
CA ASP A 36 -5.45 -15.38 -8.76
C ASP A 36 -6.18 -16.57 -8.10
N ASN A 37 -6.52 -16.43 -6.82
CA ASN A 37 -7.32 -17.40 -6.07
C ASN A 37 -8.83 -17.32 -6.37
N GLY A 38 -9.23 -16.62 -7.44
CA GLY A 38 -10.61 -16.49 -7.89
C GLY A 38 -11.40 -15.40 -7.16
N THR A 39 -10.74 -14.58 -6.34
CA THR A 39 -11.38 -13.49 -5.61
C THR A 39 -11.41 -12.23 -6.47
N ASP A 40 -12.52 -12.01 -7.17
CA ASP A 40 -12.97 -10.74 -7.79
C ASP A 40 -11.98 -9.95 -8.69
N SER A 41 -12.47 -9.53 -9.86
CA SER A 41 -11.80 -8.58 -10.78
C SER A 41 -11.31 -7.28 -10.13
N LEU A 42 -11.90 -6.86 -9.00
CA LEU A 42 -11.49 -5.68 -8.24
C LEU A 42 -10.04 -5.78 -7.71
N TYR A 43 -9.62 -6.96 -7.23
CA TYR A 43 -8.28 -7.14 -6.66
C TYR A 43 -7.19 -7.04 -7.74
N ALA A 44 -7.46 -7.56 -8.96
CA ALA A 44 -6.58 -7.33 -10.10
C ALA A 44 -6.42 -5.84 -10.44
N ALA A 45 -7.50 -5.07 -10.35
CA ALA A 45 -7.45 -3.63 -10.62
C ALA A 45 -6.63 -2.89 -9.55
N LYS A 46 -6.79 -3.25 -8.27
CA LYS A 46 -6.00 -2.69 -7.17
C LYS A 46 -4.51 -3.03 -7.29
N ALA A 47 -4.18 -4.29 -7.58
CA ALA A 47 -2.80 -4.71 -7.81
C ALA A 47 -2.13 -3.90 -8.93
N ARG A 48 -2.83 -3.67 -10.04
CA ARG A 48 -2.33 -2.84 -11.15
C ARG A 48 -2.15 -1.37 -10.74
N ALA A 49 -3.06 -0.82 -9.93
CA ALA A 49 -2.93 0.55 -9.43
C ALA A 49 -1.70 0.71 -8.53
N LEU A 50 -1.46 -0.25 -7.64
CA LEU A 50 -0.30 -0.26 -6.75
C LEU A 50 1.02 -0.41 -7.52
N ARG A 51 1.08 -1.26 -8.56
CA ARG A 51 2.28 -1.35 -9.42
C ARG A 51 2.57 -0.05 -10.17
N ARG A 52 1.54 0.68 -10.61
CA ARG A 52 1.75 2.02 -11.19
C ARG A 52 2.26 3.00 -10.14
N LEU A 53 1.78 2.89 -8.91
CA LEU A 53 2.24 3.73 -7.80
C LEU A 53 3.71 3.43 -7.43
N GLU A 54 4.12 2.16 -7.42
CA GLU A 54 5.51 1.76 -7.22
C GLU A 54 6.45 2.50 -8.19
N HIS A 55 6.15 2.46 -9.50
CA HIS A 55 6.93 3.18 -10.50
C HIS A 55 6.93 4.70 -10.27
N LYS A 56 5.80 5.29 -9.89
CA LYS A 56 5.75 6.72 -9.55
C LYS A 56 6.59 7.07 -8.32
N ILE A 57 6.69 6.18 -7.33
CA ILE A 57 7.55 6.35 -6.16
C ILE A 57 9.02 6.31 -6.57
N GLU A 58 9.39 5.36 -7.43
CA GLU A 58 10.75 5.23 -7.99
C GLU A 58 11.13 6.48 -8.79
N ASP A 59 10.23 6.94 -9.66
CA ASP A 59 10.43 8.11 -10.53
C ASP A 59 10.29 9.46 -9.79
N GLY A 60 9.81 9.45 -8.54
CA GLY A 60 9.55 10.67 -7.76
C GLY A 60 8.40 11.53 -8.31
N THR A 61 7.45 10.92 -9.03
CA THR A 61 6.32 11.58 -9.72
C THR A 61 4.97 11.41 -9.00
N VAL A 62 5.00 11.03 -7.72
CA VAL A 62 3.80 10.85 -6.89
C VAL A 62 2.98 12.14 -6.81
N GLY A 63 1.73 12.08 -7.27
CA GLY A 63 0.76 13.18 -7.23
C GLY A 63 -0.19 13.11 -6.02
N GLY A 64 -1.12 14.06 -5.92
CA GLY A 64 -2.08 14.15 -4.81
C GLY A 64 -2.98 12.91 -4.69
N ASP A 65 -3.49 12.40 -5.82
CA ASP A 65 -4.37 11.22 -5.85
C ASP A 65 -3.62 9.94 -5.43
N ASP A 66 -2.32 9.89 -5.68
CA ASP A 66 -1.46 8.76 -5.33
C ASP A 66 -1.24 8.66 -3.80
N LEU A 67 -1.35 9.77 -3.07
CA LEU A 67 -1.13 9.82 -1.62
C LEU A 67 -2.16 9.00 -0.85
N THR A 68 -3.41 8.97 -1.32
CA THR A 68 -4.46 8.14 -0.70
C THR A 68 -4.15 6.65 -0.88
N LEU A 69 -3.71 6.26 -2.08
CA LEU A 69 -3.36 4.88 -2.38
C LEU A 69 -2.10 4.43 -1.62
N ALA A 70 -1.11 5.31 -1.49
CA ALA A 70 0.07 5.07 -0.67
C ALA A 70 -0.29 4.93 0.81
N ALA A 71 -1.21 5.76 1.33
CA ALA A 71 -1.71 5.63 2.70
C ALA A 71 -2.38 4.27 2.93
N GLU A 72 -3.27 3.83 2.02
CA GLU A 72 -3.94 2.54 2.10
C GLU A 72 -2.91 1.40 2.12
N ALA A 73 -1.92 1.43 1.21
CA ALA A 73 -0.88 0.42 1.15
C ALA A 73 -0.07 0.32 2.45
N VAL A 74 0.37 1.46 3.00
CA VAL A 74 1.14 1.50 4.26
C VAL A 74 0.32 0.95 5.43
N LEU A 75 -0.96 1.33 5.55
CA LEU A 75 -1.83 0.83 6.61
C LEU A 75 -2.07 -0.68 6.50
N ARG A 76 -2.32 -1.17 5.28
CA ARG A 76 -2.54 -2.60 5.03
C ARG A 76 -1.28 -3.42 5.32
N TYR A 77 -0.13 -2.92 4.90
CA TYR A 77 1.17 -3.54 5.16
C TYR A 77 1.46 -3.68 6.66
N GLU A 78 1.28 -2.60 7.43
CA GLU A 78 1.49 -2.62 8.88
C GLU A 78 0.47 -3.53 9.59
N LEU A 79 -0.78 -3.54 9.14
CA LEU A 79 -1.79 -4.46 9.67
C LEU A 79 -1.40 -5.93 9.41
N ASN A 80 -0.96 -6.25 8.19
CA ASN A 80 -0.53 -7.61 7.85
C ASN A 80 0.68 -8.04 8.70
N LYS A 81 1.66 -7.15 8.89
CA LYS A 81 2.81 -7.41 9.77
C LYS A 81 2.38 -7.68 11.21
N ALA A 82 1.44 -6.89 11.74
CA ALA A 82 0.94 -7.10 13.10
C ALA A 82 0.25 -8.46 13.24
N VAL A 83 -0.56 -8.86 12.24
CA VAL A 83 -1.22 -10.18 12.21
C VAL A 83 -0.18 -11.32 12.14
N GLU A 84 0.86 -11.18 11.32
CA GLU A 84 1.91 -12.19 11.17
C GLU A 84 2.77 -12.35 12.43
N GLN A 85 2.98 -11.26 13.18
CA GLN A 85 3.78 -11.26 14.41
C GLN A 85 3.00 -11.75 15.64
N ALA A 86 1.68 -11.62 15.64
CA ALA A 86 0.83 -11.99 16.76
C ALA A 86 -0.46 -12.70 16.30
N PRO A 87 -0.36 -13.88 15.66
CA PRO A 87 -1.52 -14.60 15.11
C PRO A 87 -2.56 -14.96 16.19
N ASP A 88 -2.09 -15.23 17.40
CA ASP A 88 -2.92 -15.63 18.54
C ASP A 88 -3.74 -14.47 19.14
N GLN A 89 -3.41 -13.21 18.84
CA GLN A 89 -4.18 -12.03 19.28
C GLN A 89 -5.29 -11.62 18.32
N VAL A 90 -5.33 -12.23 17.13
CA VAL A 90 -6.29 -11.93 16.06
C VAL A 90 -7.32 -13.07 15.92
N SER A 91 -7.13 -14.17 16.65
CA SER A 91 -8.08 -15.28 16.73
C SER A 91 -9.21 -14.92 17.70
N ALA A 92 -10.40 -14.69 17.14
CA ALA A 92 -11.65 -14.56 17.88
C ALA A 92 -12.21 -15.92 18.31
#